data_AF-A0A1U9JYE1-F1
#
_entry.id   AF-A0A1U9JYE1-F1
#
_cell.length_a   1.000
_cell.length_b   1.000
_cell.length_c   1.000
_cell.angle_alpha   90.00
_cell.angle_beta   90.00
_cell.angle_gamma   90.00
#
_symmetry.space_group_name_H-M   'P 1'
#
loop_
_entity.id
_entity.type
_entity.pdbx_description
1 polymer ?
#
loop_
_entity_poly.entity_id
_entity_poly.type
_entity_poly.pdbx_seq_one_letter_code
_entity_poly.pdbx_strand_id
1 'polypeptide(L)'
;MVWARGTWRGPYVPPQPQHFPELIPGQHWAVTAYLKTPHGARNPAGFDYEGYVFAQGIRAIAQVRGEPQRLASEATEWSLALWAQRARYGLRQAMLPYLESLRWVGWC
;
A
#
# COMPACT_ATOMS: atom_id res chain seq x y z
N MET A 1 12.90 4.43 2.35
CA MET A 1 12.89 3.75 1.04
C MET A 1 11.82 4.43 0.18
N VAL A 2 12.22 5.30 -0.74
CA VAL A 2 11.29 6.12 -1.55
C VAL A 2 11.09 5.43 -2.90
N TRP A 3 9.88 4.94 -3.16
CA TRP A 3 9.51 4.37 -4.46
C TRP A 3 9.19 5.50 -5.44
N ALA A 4 10.23 6.17 -5.92
CA ALA A 4 10.09 7.26 -6.86
C ALA A 4 10.27 6.75 -8.30
N ARG A 5 9.18 6.65 -9.06
CA ARG A 5 9.24 6.84 -10.51
C ARG A 5 8.88 8.29 -10.81
N GLY A 6 9.77 9.19 -10.44
CA GLY A 6 9.79 10.52 -11.02
C GLY A 6 10.28 10.39 -12.46
N THR A 7 9.66 11.12 -13.38
CA THR A 7 10.18 11.34 -14.73
C THR A 7 11.62 11.86 -14.58
N TRP A 8 12.61 10.98 -14.79
CA TRP A 8 14.02 11.33 -14.61
C TRP A 8 14.37 12.43 -15.61
N ARG A 9 14.39 13.68 -15.14
CA ARG A 9 14.67 14.89 -15.95
C ARG A 9 16.07 15.48 -15.70
N GLY A 10 16.86 14.86 -14.82
CA GLY A 10 18.24 15.27 -14.57
C GLY A 10 18.75 14.85 -13.18
N PRO A 11 20.07 14.92 -12.95
CA PRO A 11 20.73 14.44 -11.72
C PRO A 11 20.38 15.23 -10.45
N TYR A 12 19.74 16.40 -10.57
CA TYR A 12 19.35 17.25 -9.44
C TYR A 12 17.84 17.48 -9.34
N VAL A 13 17.02 16.82 -10.16
CA VAL A 13 15.56 16.96 -10.07
C VAL A 13 15.05 15.99 -9.01
N PRO A 14 14.50 16.47 -7.88
CA PRO A 14 13.92 15.58 -6.90
C PRO A 14 12.76 14.82 -7.54
N PRO A 15 12.60 13.52 -7.24
CA PRO A 15 11.49 12.77 -7.78
C PRO A 15 10.17 13.40 -7.36
N GLN A 16 9.27 13.59 -8.33
CA GLN A 16 7.95 14.13 -8.03
C GLN A 16 7.19 13.15 -7.12
N PRO A 17 6.58 13.62 -6.02
CA PRO A 17 5.73 12.78 -5.19
C PRO A 17 4.57 12.28 -6.04
N GLN A 18 4.39 10.96 -6.07
CA GLN A 18 3.23 10.35 -6.70
C GLN A 18 2.06 10.52 -5.73
N HIS A 19 1.04 11.29 -6.14
CA HIS A 19 -0.19 11.39 -5.38
C HIS A 19 -0.97 10.10 -5.58
N PHE A 20 -0.99 9.27 -4.55
CA PHE A 20 -1.87 8.11 -4.50
C PHE A 20 -3.20 8.55 -3.88
N PRO A 21 -4.34 8.11 -4.44
CA PRO A 21 -5.63 8.38 -3.83
C PRO A 21 -5.73 7.69 -2.47
N GLU A 22 -6.56 8.23 -1.60
CA GLU A 22 -6.85 7.63 -0.31
C GLU A 22 -7.58 6.29 -0.50
N LEU A 23 -6.97 5.22 0.01
CA LEU A 23 -7.49 3.85 -0.08
C LEU A 23 -8.42 3.59 1.11
N ILE A 24 -9.72 3.50 0.83
CA ILE A 24 -10.76 3.20 1.82
C ILE A 24 -11.19 1.73 1.66
N PRO A 25 -11.41 0.99 2.77
CA PRO A 25 -11.91 -0.38 2.70
C PRO A 25 -13.20 -0.51 1.87
N GLY A 26 -13.21 -1.48 0.96
CA GLY A 26 -14.33 -1.77 0.05
C GLY A 26 -14.38 -0.92 -1.21
N GLN A 27 -13.31 -0.18 -1.53
CA GLN A 27 -13.18 0.42 -2.85
C GLN A 27 -12.67 -0.61 -3.87
N HIS A 28 -13.20 -0.53 -5.08
CA HIS A 28 -12.71 -1.28 -6.24
C HIS A 28 -11.93 -0.33 -7.16
N TRP A 29 -10.78 -0.81 -7.65
CA TRP A 29 -9.85 -0.02 -8.44
C TRP A 29 -9.45 -0.80 -9.67
N ALA A 30 -9.56 -0.16 -10.84
CA ALA A 30 -8.93 -0.61 -12.08
C ALA A 30 -7.53 -0.02 -12.14
N VAL A 31 -6.52 -0.88 -12.20
CA VAL A 31 -5.11 -0.48 -12.26
C VAL A 31 -4.40 -1.16 -13.40
N THR A 32 -3.52 -0.42 -14.06
CA THR A 32 -2.53 -1.01 -14.96
C THR A 32 -1.24 -1.19 -14.18
N ALA A 33 -0.71 -2.40 -14.07
CA ALA A 33 0.49 -2.65 -13.28
C ALA A 33 1.47 -3.58 -13.99
N TYR A 34 2.76 -3.38 -13.74
CA TYR A 34 3.81 -4.30 -14.14
C TYR A 34 4.02 -5.32 -13.03
N LEU A 35 3.69 -6.58 -13.29
CA LEU A 35 3.85 -7.66 -12.33
C LEU A 35 5.30 -8.13 -12.34
N LYS A 36 5.83 -8.39 -11.14
CA LYS A 36 7.10 -9.05 -10.91
C LYS A 36 6.84 -10.21 -9.97
N THR A 37 7.40 -11.38 -10.31
CA THR A 37 7.49 -12.46 -9.34
C THR A 37 8.42 -11.99 -8.22
N PRO A 38 8.01 -12.12 -6.94
CA PRO A 38 8.89 -11.83 -5.82
C PRO A 38 10.03 -12.85 -5.83
N HIS A 39 11.12 -12.52 -6.52
CA HIS A 39 12.39 -13.21 -6.41
C HIS A 39 13.17 -12.49 -5.30
N GLY A 40 13.30 -13.13 -4.16
CA GLY A 40 14.14 -12.70 -3.07
C GLY A 40 15.57 -13.19 -3.27
N ALA A 41 16.50 -12.32 -2.89
CA ALA A 41 17.87 -12.74 -2.66
C ALA A 41 17.86 -13.69 -1.46
N ARG A 42 18.38 -14.90 -1.66
CA ARG A 42 18.60 -15.89 -0.60
C ARG A 42 19.63 -15.30 0.37
N ASN A 43 19.17 -14.57 1.38
CA ASN A 43 20.05 -13.91 2.35
C ASN A 43 20.38 -14.92 3.47
N PRO A 44 21.62 -15.44 3.56
CA PRO A 44 21.97 -16.47 4.55
C PRO A 44 21.94 -15.97 6.00
N ALA A 45 21.90 -14.65 6.21
CA ALA A 45 21.96 -14.01 7.52
C ALA A 45 20.79 -13.04 7.79
N GLY A 46 19.71 -13.09 7.01
CA GLY A 46 18.61 -12.13 7.09
C GLY A 46 17.22 -12.73 6.95
N PHE A 47 16.20 -11.89 7.17
CA PHE A 47 14.80 -12.27 7.07
C PHE A 47 14.47 -12.86 5.69
N ASP A 48 13.90 -14.06 5.68
CA ASP A 48 13.47 -14.74 4.45
C ASP A 48 12.18 -14.10 3.93
N TYR A 49 12.36 -13.09 3.09
CA TYR A 49 11.27 -12.36 2.46
C TYR A 49 10.47 -13.23 1.47
N GLU A 50 11.11 -14.20 0.80
CA GLU A 50 10.40 -15.11 -0.12
C GLU A 50 9.44 -16.00 0.66
N GLY A 51 9.93 -16.63 1.73
CA GLY A 51 9.13 -17.50 2.57
C GLY A 51 7.94 -16.78 3.22
N TYR A 52 8.14 -15.55 3.68
CA TYR A 52 7.06 -14.74 4.28
C TYR A 52 5.96 -14.37 3.27
N VAL A 53 6.34 -13.87 2.10
CA VAL A 53 5.39 -13.45 1.06
C VAL A 53 4.64 -14.68 0.50
N PHE A 54 5.34 -15.81 0.36
CA PHE A 54 4.74 -17.08 -0.02
C PHE A 54 3.75 -17.59 1.04
N ALA A 55 4.09 -17.52 2.33
CA ALA A 55 3.20 -17.91 3.43
C ALA A 55 1.93 -17.05 3.51
N GLN A 56 1.99 -15.79 3.08
CA GLN A 56 0.82 -14.92 2.95
C GLN A 56 -0.01 -15.18 1.67
N GLY A 57 0.37 -16.18 0.86
CA GLY A 57 -0.30 -16.51 -0.39
C GLY A 57 -0.07 -15.50 -1.52
N ILE A 58 0.87 -14.57 -1.34
CA ILE A 58 1.18 -13.52 -2.31
C ILE A 58 2.15 -14.11 -3.34
N ARG A 59 1.68 -14.27 -4.58
CA ARG A 59 2.47 -14.89 -5.66
C ARG A 59 3.11 -13.87 -6.62
N ALA A 60 2.64 -12.63 -6.60
CA ALA A 60 3.12 -11.56 -7.47
C ALA A 60 3.08 -10.23 -6.73
N ILE A 61 4.12 -9.43 -6.93
CA ILE A 61 4.15 -8.03 -6.50
C ILE A 61 4.03 -7.20 -7.77
N ALA A 62 3.21 -6.17 -7.75
CA ALA A 62 2.98 -5.34 -8.92
C ALA A 62 3.38 -3.89 -8.66
N GLN A 63 3.96 -3.26 -9.67
CA GLN A 63 4.19 -1.82 -9.68
C GLN A 63 3.11 -1.16 -10.55
N VAL A 64 2.22 -0.40 -9.92
CA VAL A 64 1.16 0.34 -10.63
C VAL A 64 1.79 1.41 -11.53
N ARG A 65 1.28 1.53 -12.77
CA ARG A 65 1.61 2.57 -13.73
C ARG A 65 0.35 3.33 -14.14
N GLY A 66 0.50 4.63 -14.33
CA GLY A 66 -0.60 5.52 -14.72
C GLY A 66 -1.47 5.93 -13.52
N GLU A 67 -2.61 6.54 -13.82
CA GLU A 67 -3.58 6.93 -12.79
C GLU A 67 -4.55 5.77 -12.52
N PRO A 68 -4.64 5.29 -11.28
CA PRO A 68 -5.59 4.25 -10.92
C PRO A 68 -7.03 4.81 -11.01
N GLN A 69 -7.91 4.10 -11.72
CA GLN A 69 -9.30 4.51 -11.87
C GLN A 69 -10.15 3.81 -10.82
N ARG A 70 -10.86 4.59 -9.99
CA ARG A 70 -11.84 4.03 -9.06
C ARG A 70 -13.04 3.51 -9.84
N LEU A 71 -13.33 2.23 -9.68
CA LEU A 71 -14.55 1.64 -10.20
C LEU A 71 -15.68 1.95 -9.21
N ALA A 72 -16.85 2.35 -9.72
CA ALA A 72 -18.04 2.42 -8.90
C ALA A 72 -18.34 1.00 -8.42
N SER A 73 -18.26 0.78 -7.11
CA SER A 73 -18.64 -0.49 -6.52
C SER A 73 -20.15 -0.64 -6.69
N GLU A 74 -20.61 -1.55 -7.54
CA GLU A 74 -21.93 -2.14 -7.32
C GLU A 74 -21.86 -2.75 -5.92
N ALA A 75 -22.77 -2.30 -5.05
CA ALA A 75 -22.81 -2.66 -3.64
C ALA A 75 -23.29 -4.11 -3.48
N THR A 76 -22.52 -5.06 -4.00
CA THR A 76 -22.94 -6.47 -4.07
C THR A 76 -22.62 -7.20 -2.77
N GLU A 77 -21.68 -6.71 -1.96
CA GLU A 77 -21.25 -7.38 -0.73
C GLU A 77 -21.54 -6.53 0.51
N TRP A 78 -22.77 -6.60 0.99
CA TRP A 78 -23.17 -6.13 2.33
C TRP A 78 -22.61 -7.08 3.40
N SER A 79 -21.28 -7.19 3.46
CA SER A 79 -20.60 -8.01 4.46
C SER A 79 -20.39 -7.21 5.74
N LEU A 80 -20.79 -7.79 6.88
CA LEU A 80 -20.47 -7.25 8.22
C LEU A 80 -18.96 -7.01 8.39
N ALA A 81 -18.13 -7.82 7.74
CA ALA A 81 -16.68 -7.67 7.76
C ALA A 81 -16.24 -6.34 7.13
N LEU A 82 -16.85 -5.95 6.00
CA LEU A 82 -16.54 -4.69 5.34
C LEU A 82 -16.98 -3.48 6.18
N TRP A 83 -18.15 -3.59 6.82
CA TRP A 83 -18.61 -2.58 7.78
C TRP A 83 -17.68 -2.42 8.96
N ALA A 84 -17.23 -3.52 9.56
CA ALA A 84 -16.24 -3.48 10.64
C ALA A 84 -14.90 -2.87 10.19
N GLN A 85 -14.46 -3.16 8.96
CA GLN A 85 -13.27 -2.55 8.39
C GLN A 85 -13.43 -1.04 8.17
N ARG A 86 -14.59 -0.58 7.69
CA ARG A 86 -14.89 0.85 7.55
C ARG A 86 -14.96 1.56 8.92
N ALA A 87 -15.57 0.94 9.91
CA ALA A 87 -15.62 1.48 11.28
C ALA A 87 -14.20 1.61 11.87
N ARG A 88 -13.36 0.57 11.72
CA ARG A 88 -11.95 0.63 12.13
C ARG A 88 -11.16 1.70 11.38
N TYR A 89 -11.43 1.88 10.10
CA TYR A 89 -10.81 2.93 9.30
C TYR A 89 -11.16 4.33 9.84
N GLY A 90 -12.45 4.59 10.09
CA GLY A 90 -12.91 5.85 10.68
C GLY A 90 -12.33 6.09 12.07
N LEU A 91 -12.29 5.06 12.93
CA LEU A 91 -11.68 5.16 14.25
C LEU A 91 -10.19 5.50 14.15
N ARG A 92 -9.44 4.83 13.25
CA ARG A 92 -8.03 5.12 13.03
C ARG A 92 -7.82 6.57 12.59
N GLN A 93 -8.57 7.03 11.59
CA GLN A 93 -8.48 8.40 11.09
C GLN A 93 -8.81 9.43 12.18
N ALA A 94 -9.81 9.15 13.01
CA ALA A 94 -10.14 10.00 14.15
C ALA A 94 -9.03 10.02 15.21
N MET A 95 -8.35 8.89 15.46
CA MET A 95 -7.29 8.77 16.46
C MET A 95 -5.94 9.36 16.00
N LEU A 96 -5.61 9.29 14.70
CA LEU A 96 -4.34 9.77 14.14
C LEU A 96 -3.93 11.18 14.63
N PRO A 97 -4.77 12.23 14.56
CA PRO A 97 -4.39 13.55 15.04
C PRO A 97 -4.12 13.61 16.55
N TYR A 98 -4.77 12.76 17.34
CA TYR A 98 -4.50 12.68 18.78
C TYR A 98 -3.20 11.91 19.07
N LEU A 99 -2.89 10.88 18.28
CA LEU A 99 -1.67 10.09 18.41
C LEU A 99 -0.41 10.86 17.97
N GLU A 100 -0.50 11.79 17.01
CA GLU A 100 0.64 12.64 16.63
C GLU A 100 1.11 13.54 17.78
N SER A 101 0.19 13.95 18.66
CA SER A 101 0.53 14.72 19.87
C SER A 101 1.17 13.87 20.96
N LEU A 102 0.87 12.57 20.97
CA LEU A 102 1.48 11.59 21.85
C LEU A 102 2.76 11.09 21.17
N ARG A 103 3.88 11.80 21.41
CA ARG A 103 5.22 11.39 20.98
C ARG A 103 5.60 10.03 21.58
N TRP A 104 5.11 8.94 20.98
CA TRP A 104 5.58 7.59 21.26
C TRP A 104 6.98 7.48 20.66
N VAL A 105 7.99 7.76 21.49
CA VAL A 105 9.34 7.27 21.29
C VAL A 105 9.25 5.75 21.37
N GLY A 106 9.46 5.06 20.26
CA GLY A 106 9.39 3.61 20.29
C GLY A 106 9.67 2.95 18.95
N TRP A 107 10.91 3.05 18.49
CA TRP A 107 11.61 1.92 17.87
C TRP A 107 13.09 2.01 18.27
N CYS A 108 13.55 1.03 19.06
CA CYS A 108 14.95 0.62 19.09
C CYS A 108 15.33 0.02 17.74
#